data_AF-C5DI66-F1
#
_entry.id   AF-C5DI66-F1
#
_cell.length_a   1.000
_cell.length_b   1.000
_cell.length_c   1.000
_cell.angle_alpha   90.00
_cell.angle_beta   90.00
_cell.angle_gamma   90.00
#
_symmetry.space_group_name_H-M   'P 1'
#
loop_
_entity.id
_entity.type
_entity.pdbx_description
1 polymer ?
#
loop_
_entity_poly.entity_id
_entity_poly.type
_entity_poly.pdbx_seq_one_letter_code
_entity_poly.pdbx_strand_id
1 'polypeptide(L)'
;MGSSSHFTSIKSCSIDEQNHKPVNDVTDLKWQTIGSEKSADGMKHTIPLLNPSHLLKKGADTTVETQTLYFADLISGNCGFVQLLYSNVLDNLYKSVQLNLKLFSCQNEDKKSDLWETFKIEHISRFTEYRVESEHFVYELTPTDNEHEGFGKLVLVAKSLRSHSGKLFDIDLSASFRNGFKVDPDGSSVYLDKHKKSRKIMRHVFVPKSTFSGSFKTEQGNSPAQCVFDAVPSLFIEAVQGLSPNKAASRWNFACFLSRELGFVCMEFTTTANYGKTTVTVSGLGSHEGVTAVYASSDPDPESHVVHLTSIRDNDSNWEYPSAIKVPVEGSSQCLEIDSLRLVNRYDILSELPGVVRKIVQSIAGIKPYLYQYCQRASFRGQEGVAIVESTFITTHD
;
A
#
# COMPACT_ATOMS: atom_id res chain seq x y z
N MET A 1 19.86 -28.84 -18.75
CA MET A 1 18.75 -28.32 -17.94
C MET A 1 19.03 -26.84 -17.71
N GLY A 2 18.37 -25.94 -18.44
CA GLY A 2 18.69 -24.51 -18.42
C GLY A 2 18.03 -23.81 -17.23
N SER A 3 18.79 -23.05 -16.46
CA SER A 3 18.33 -22.30 -15.28
C SER A 3 17.08 -21.46 -15.61
N SER A 4 16.03 -21.61 -14.81
CA SER A 4 14.81 -20.80 -14.82
C SER A 4 15.02 -19.48 -14.08
N SER A 5 14.13 -18.50 -14.28
CA SER A 5 14.00 -17.37 -13.35
C SER A 5 13.76 -17.90 -11.93
N HIS A 6 14.23 -17.17 -10.92
CA HIS A 6 14.20 -17.61 -9.53
C HIS A 6 13.50 -16.57 -8.66
N PHE A 7 12.66 -17.05 -7.75
CA PHE A 7 11.99 -16.25 -6.73
C PHE A 7 12.42 -16.72 -5.35
N THR A 8 12.67 -15.77 -4.47
CA THR A 8 12.97 -16.04 -3.05
C THR A 8 11.99 -15.24 -2.23
N SER A 9 11.07 -15.91 -1.55
CA SER A 9 10.14 -15.28 -0.62
C SER A 9 10.88 -14.72 0.60
N ILE A 10 10.19 -13.85 1.32
CA ILE A 10 10.44 -13.61 2.75
C ILE A 10 10.46 -14.94 3.54
N LYS A 11 11.08 -14.94 4.72
CA LYS A 11 11.05 -16.11 5.60
C LYS A 11 9.64 -16.33 6.17
N SER A 12 9.29 -17.59 6.41
CA SER A 12 8.08 -17.93 7.18
C SER A 12 8.17 -17.36 8.60
N CYS A 13 7.06 -16.86 9.13
CA CYS A 13 6.96 -16.33 10.47
C CYS A 13 5.68 -16.85 11.13
N SER A 14 5.79 -17.31 12.37
CA SER A 14 4.69 -17.86 13.15
C SER A 14 4.94 -17.62 14.65
N ILE A 15 4.04 -18.14 15.50
CA ILE A 15 4.23 -18.10 16.95
C ILE A 15 5.48 -18.89 17.40
N ASP A 16 5.82 -19.95 16.68
CA ASP A 16 6.97 -20.81 16.97
C ASP A 16 8.27 -20.33 16.30
N GLU A 17 8.15 -19.53 15.23
CA GLU A 17 9.28 -19.02 14.46
C GLU A 17 9.16 -17.51 14.20
N GLN A 18 9.79 -16.69 15.05
CA GLN A 18 9.72 -15.23 14.98
C GLN A 18 10.72 -14.62 13.99
N ASN A 19 10.56 -14.88 12.70
CA ASN A 19 11.38 -14.30 11.63
C ASN A 19 10.89 -12.91 11.20
N HIS A 20 10.76 -11.98 12.15
CA HIS A 20 10.42 -10.59 11.86
C HIS A 20 11.23 -9.65 12.74
N LYS A 21 11.27 -8.38 12.35
CA LYS A 21 11.89 -7.30 13.13
C LYS A 21 10.84 -6.25 13.48
N PRO A 22 10.84 -5.75 14.72
CA PRO A 22 9.99 -4.63 15.08
C PRO A 22 10.43 -3.37 14.33
N VAL A 23 9.46 -2.52 14.03
CA VAL A 23 9.67 -1.18 13.44
C VAL A 23 9.21 -0.17 14.49
N ASN A 24 10.18 0.43 15.15
CA ASN A 24 9.98 1.34 16.29
C ASN A 24 10.70 2.67 16.08
N ASP A 25 11.11 2.96 14.85
CA ASP A 25 11.84 4.16 14.49
C ASP A 25 11.51 4.54 13.04
N VAL A 26 11.39 5.84 12.76
CA VAL A 26 11.04 6.33 11.43
C VAL A 26 12.06 5.95 10.35
N THR A 27 13.30 5.62 10.73
CA THR A 27 14.36 5.16 9.82
C THR A 27 13.99 3.90 9.04
N ASP A 28 13.11 3.05 9.59
CA ASP A 28 12.58 1.88 8.89
C ASP A 28 11.52 2.21 7.83
N LEU A 29 10.93 3.40 7.90
CA LEU A 29 9.88 3.92 7.01
C LEU A 29 10.41 4.86 5.93
N LYS A 30 11.73 5.01 5.82
CA LYS A 30 12.35 5.91 4.84
C LYS A 30 12.09 5.51 3.40
N TRP A 31 12.15 6.47 2.49
CA TRP A 31 12.18 6.22 1.06
C TRP A 31 13.42 5.38 0.69
N GLN A 32 13.21 4.22 0.09
CA GLN A 32 14.25 3.27 -0.33
C GLN A 32 14.85 3.64 -1.69
N THR A 33 14.09 4.34 -2.53
CA THR A 33 14.52 4.75 -3.88
C THR A 33 15.34 6.04 -3.92
N ILE A 34 15.41 6.78 -2.80
CA ILE A 34 16.22 8.00 -2.67
C ILE A 34 17.56 7.65 -2.03
N GLY A 35 18.66 8.03 -2.67
CA GLY A 35 20.01 7.80 -2.14
C GLY A 35 20.29 8.67 -0.91
N SER A 36 21.08 8.16 0.04
CA SER A 36 21.59 8.94 1.18
C SER A 36 22.54 10.04 0.67
N GLU A 37 22.26 11.31 0.92
CA GLU A 37 23.25 12.37 0.73
C GLU A 37 24.43 12.14 1.68
N LYS A 38 25.66 12.10 1.15
CA LYS A 38 26.84 12.44 1.95
C LYS A 38 26.95 13.95 1.90
N SER A 39 26.65 14.61 3.01
CA SER A 39 26.90 16.04 3.19
C SER A 39 28.39 16.32 3.02
N ALA A 40 28.77 16.94 1.91
CA ALA A 40 30.03 17.63 1.77
C ALA A 40 29.72 19.12 1.64
N ASP A 41 30.28 19.87 2.57
CA ASP A 41 30.25 21.32 2.69
C ASP A 41 30.41 22.05 1.34
N GLY A 42 29.62 23.11 1.11
CA GLY A 42 29.83 24.06 0.02
C GLY A 42 28.68 24.23 -0.99
N MET A 43 28.03 25.40 -0.92
CA MET A 43 27.08 25.95 -1.89
C MET A 43 27.47 25.72 -3.37
N LYS A 44 26.53 25.19 -4.16
CA LYS A 44 26.03 25.77 -5.42
C LYS A 44 24.84 24.96 -5.95
N HIS A 45 23.74 25.66 -6.22
CA HIS A 45 22.51 25.16 -6.84
C HIS A 45 22.81 24.43 -8.16
N THR A 46 22.75 23.11 -8.12
CA THR A 46 22.57 22.24 -9.29
C THR A 46 22.04 20.92 -8.75
N ILE A 47 20.82 20.54 -9.11
CA ILE A 47 20.16 19.29 -8.66
C ILE A 47 20.89 18.10 -9.31
N PRO A 48 21.63 17.27 -8.57
CA PRO A 48 22.04 15.96 -9.06
C PRO A 48 21.00 14.97 -8.52
N LEU A 49 20.14 14.44 -9.39
CA LEU A 49 19.35 13.24 -9.08
C LEU A 49 20.34 12.10 -8.78
N LEU A 50 20.65 11.93 -7.50
CA LEU A 50 21.65 11.01 -6.97
C LEU A 50 21.22 9.55 -7.16
N ASN A 51 22.22 8.71 -7.45
CA ASN A 51 22.09 7.28 -7.68
C ASN A 51 21.43 6.58 -6.47
N PRO A 52 20.41 5.71 -6.70
CA PRO A 52 19.89 4.83 -5.67
C PRO A 52 21.00 3.95 -5.09
N SER A 53 20.95 3.76 -3.78
CA SER A 53 21.85 2.89 -3.02
C SER A 53 21.80 1.43 -3.50
N HIS A 54 22.78 0.64 -3.06
CA HIS A 54 23.21 -0.67 -3.54
C HIS A 54 22.16 -1.81 -3.69
N LEU A 55 20.87 -1.57 -3.47
CA LEU A 55 19.80 -2.56 -3.58
C LEU A 55 19.20 -2.66 -4.99
N LEU A 56 19.28 -1.61 -5.81
CA LEU A 56 18.71 -1.58 -7.17
C LEU A 56 19.79 -1.17 -8.18
N LYS A 57 20.39 -2.15 -8.87
CA LYS A 57 21.33 -1.87 -9.98
C LYS A 57 20.57 -1.39 -11.22
N LYS A 58 21.19 -0.45 -11.97
CA LYS A 58 20.77 0.03 -13.30
C LYS A 58 20.25 -1.13 -14.18
N GLY A 59 19.00 -1.02 -14.60
CA GLY A 59 18.32 -1.94 -15.51
C GLY A 59 17.00 -1.34 -15.97
N ALA A 60 16.57 -1.71 -17.18
CA ALA A 60 15.36 -1.23 -17.87
C ALA A 60 14.02 -1.63 -17.22
N ASP A 61 13.91 -1.58 -15.91
CA ASP A 61 12.73 -2.05 -15.17
C ASP A 61 12.09 -0.89 -14.38
N THR A 62 10.77 -0.98 -14.22
CA THR A 62 9.95 0.03 -13.54
C THR A 62 10.07 -0.15 -12.03
N THR A 63 10.23 0.93 -11.28
CA THR A 63 10.17 0.95 -9.82
C THR A 63 9.02 1.82 -9.37
N VAL A 64 8.22 1.30 -8.45
CA VAL A 64 7.18 2.05 -7.75
C VAL A 64 7.46 1.93 -6.26
N GLU A 65 7.38 3.03 -5.54
CA GLU A 65 7.44 3.06 -4.09
C GLU A 65 6.25 3.86 -3.56
N THR A 66 5.58 3.33 -2.54
CA THR A 66 4.37 3.92 -1.98
C THR A 66 4.45 3.99 -0.48
N GLN A 67 3.91 5.08 0.07
CA GLN A 67 3.59 5.22 1.48
C GLN A 67 2.09 5.45 1.59
N THR A 68 1.38 4.48 2.15
CA THR A 68 -0.10 4.43 2.16
C THR A 68 -0.61 4.42 3.58
N LEU A 69 -1.47 5.38 3.93
CA LEU A 69 -2.19 5.45 5.19
C LEU A 69 -3.67 5.14 4.95
N TYR A 70 -4.17 4.00 5.43
CA TYR A 70 -5.61 3.74 5.48
C TYR A 70 -6.17 4.23 6.81
N PHE A 71 -7.43 4.69 6.80
CA PHE A 71 -8.12 5.16 8.01
C PHE A 71 -9.61 4.83 7.96
N ALA A 72 -10.23 4.76 9.14
CA ALA A 72 -11.66 4.53 9.28
C ALA A 72 -12.21 5.35 10.45
N ASP A 73 -13.12 6.28 10.18
CA ASP A 73 -13.91 6.94 11.21
C ASP A 73 -15.05 6.03 11.66
N LEU A 74 -14.89 5.49 12.87
CA LEU A 74 -15.87 4.59 13.45
C LEU A 74 -17.18 5.27 13.85
N ILE A 75 -17.25 6.61 13.88
CA ILE A 75 -18.46 7.37 14.20
C ILE A 75 -19.22 7.66 12.90
N SER A 76 -18.64 8.42 11.97
CA SER A 76 -19.33 8.78 10.72
C SER A 76 -19.44 7.63 9.73
N GLY A 77 -18.55 6.63 9.82
CA GLY A 77 -18.42 5.56 8.84
C GLY A 77 -17.60 5.94 7.60
N ASN A 78 -17.09 7.17 7.52
CA ASN A 78 -16.19 7.58 6.46
C ASN A 78 -14.84 6.87 6.60
N CYS A 79 -14.39 6.27 5.51
CA CYS A 79 -13.16 5.49 5.42
C CYS A 79 -12.37 5.97 4.21
N GLY A 80 -11.11 5.59 4.14
CA GLY A 80 -10.30 6.00 3.01
C GLY A 80 -8.85 5.61 3.10
N PHE A 81 -8.09 6.10 2.14
CA PHE A 81 -6.65 6.12 2.21
C PHE A 81 -6.07 7.40 1.61
N VAL A 82 -4.87 7.73 2.08
CA VAL A 82 -3.97 8.70 1.46
C VAL A 82 -2.68 7.98 1.11
N GLN A 83 -2.24 8.09 -0.14
CA GLN A 83 -1.03 7.46 -0.62
C GLN A 83 -0.12 8.46 -1.30
N LEU A 84 1.13 8.56 -0.85
CA LEU A 84 2.18 9.21 -1.62
C LEU A 84 2.90 8.13 -2.44
N LEU A 85 2.99 8.33 -3.75
CA LEU A 85 3.54 7.38 -4.70
C LEU A 85 4.68 8.03 -5.48
N TYR A 86 5.84 7.40 -5.44
CA TYR A 86 6.93 7.66 -6.37
C TYR A 86 6.95 6.57 -7.43
N SER A 87 7.02 6.97 -8.70
CA SER A 87 7.21 6.04 -9.81
C SER A 87 8.39 6.46 -10.67
N ASN A 88 9.23 5.49 -11.01
CA ASN A 88 10.26 5.58 -12.04
C ASN A 88 10.00 4.49 -13.09
N VAL A 89 9.50 4.91 -14.25
CA VAL A 89 9.08 4.01 -15.32
C VAL A 89 10.13 4.01 -16.44
N LEU A 90 10.47 2.82 -16.93
CA LEU A 90 11.35 2.60 -18.09
C LEU A 90 12.69 3.36 -18.02
N ASP A 91 13.50 3.10 -16.97
CA ASP A 91 14.85 3.67 -16.79
C ASP A 91 14.90 5.21 -16.89
N ASN A 92 14.11 5.90 -16.06
CA ASN A 92 14.03 7.36 -15.98
C ASN A 92 13.33 8.05 -17.15
N LEU A 93 12.68 7.32 -18.06
CA LEU A 93 11.85 7.92 -19.11
C LEU A 93 10.72 8.76 -18.50
N TYR A 94 10.11 8.26 -17.43
CA TYR A 94 9.07 8.97 -16.70
C TYR A 94 9.29 8.83 -15.19
N LYS A 95 9.41 9.97 -14.51
CA LYS A 95 9.42 10.08 -13.06
C LYS A 95 8.25 10.93 -12.61
N SER A 96 7.52 10.48 -11.60
CA SER A 96 6.49 11.30 -10.97
C SER A 96 6.38 10.99 -9.50
N VAL A 97 6.04 12.03 -8.72
CA VAL A 97 5.47 11.89 -7.39
C VAL A 97 4.00 12.25 -7.49
N GLN A 98 3.13 11.40 -6.96
CA GLN A 98 1.69 11.57 -6.97
C GLN A 98 1.14 11.36 -5.56
N LEU A 99 0.20 12.21 -5.16
CA LEU A 99 -0.66 11.96 -4.01
C LEU A 99 -1.97 11.37 -4.53
N ASN A 100 -2.42 10.27 -3.95
CA ASN A 100 -3.75 9.71 -4.17
C ASN A 100 -4.57 9.85 -2.90
N LEU A 101 -5.75 10.46 -3.01
CA LEU A 101 -6.74 10.54 -1.95
C LEU A 101 -7.96 9.73 -2.38
N LYS A 102 -8.37 8.80 -1.53
CA LYS A 102 -9.60 8.06 -1.72
C LYS A 102 -10.46 8.10 -0.46
N LEU A 103 -11.72 8.46 -0.62
CA LEU A 103 -12.75 8.43 0.42
C LEU A 103 -13.91 7.56 -0.03
N PHE A 104 -14.42 6.73 0.88
CA PHE A 104 -15.57 5.86 0.69
C PHE A 104 -16.24 5.63 2.06
N SER A 105 -17.37 4.93 2.10
CA SER A 105 -18.10 4.68 3.34
C SER A 105 -18.17 3.20 3.69
N CYS A 106 -18.10 2.87 4.98
CA CYS A 106 -18.40 1.53 5.51
C CYS A 106 -19.90 1.33 5.81
N GLN A 107 -20.71 2.37 5.67
CA GLN A 107 -22.16 2.33 5.86
C GLN A 107 -22.89 2.03 4.56
N ASN A 108 -24.07 1.44 4.71
CA ASN A 108 -24.93 1.03 3.61
C ASN A 108 -25.95 2.15 3.33
N GLU A 109 -25.51 3.25 2.74
CA GLU A 109 -26.41 4.29 2.20
C GLU A 109 -26.24 4.39 0.69
N ASP A 110 -27.34 4.63 -0.03
CA ASP A 110 -27.44 4.83 -1.50
C ASP A 110 -26.65 6.05 -2.04
N LYS A 111 -25.72 6.61 -1.27
CA LYS A 111 -24.96 7.80 -1.63
C LYS A 111 -23.66 7.43 -2.31
N LYS A 112 -23.57 7.85 -3.58
CA LYS A 112 -22.36 8.03 -4.39
C LYS A 112 -21.41 9.06 -3.74
N SER A 113 -20.92 8.83 -2.53
CA SER A 113 -19.92 9.69 -1.88
C SER A 113 -18.51 9.10 -1.98
N ASP A 114 -18.25 8.30 -3.01
CA ASP A 114 -16.91 7.82 -3.31
C ASP A 114 -16.13 8.92 -4.04
N LEU A 115 -15.05 9.37 -3.40
CA LEU A 115 -14.12 10.33 -3.96
C LEU A 115 -12.81 9.61 -4.25
N TRP A 116 -12.31 9.72 -5.48
CA TRP A 116 -10.93 9.36 -5.80
C TRP A 116 -10.32 10.53 -6.57
N GLU A 117 -9.32 11.15 -5.98
CA GLU A 117 -8.55 12.23 -6.60
C GLU A 117 -7.05 11.88 -6.59
N THR A 118 -6.41 12.11 -7.74
CA THR A 118 -4.95 11.99 -7.90
C THR A 118 -4.37 13.38 -8.14
N PHE A 119 -3.28 13.70 -7.47
CA PHE A 119 -2.59 14.98 -7.57
C PHE A 119 -1.15 14.71 -7.98
N LYS A 120 -0.71 15.33 -9.07
CA LYS A 120 0.70 15.29 -9.47
C LYS A 120 1.45 16.35 -8.69
N ILE A 121 2.51 15.96 -7.97
CA ILE A 121 3.34 16.91 -7.23
C ILE A 121 4.42 17.43 -8.17
N GLU A 122 4.29 18.70 -8.56
CA GLU A 122 5.21 19.37 -9.47
C GLU A 122 6.16 20.30 -8.70
N HIS A 123 7.24 20.73 -9.35
CA HIS A 123 8.21 21.70 -8.80
C HIS A 123 8.75 21.33 -7.41
N ILE A 124 9.03 20.04 -7.18
CA ILE A 124 9.60 19.54 -5.92
C ILE A 124 10.91 20.27 -5.61
N SER A 125 10.91 21.01 -4.50
CA SER A 125 12.06 21.78 -4.02
C SER A 125 12.98 20.95 -3.12
N ARG A 126 12.42 19.94 -2.43
CA ARG A 126 13.18 19.02 -1.57
C ARG A 126 12.56 17.62 -1.59
N PHE A 127 13.41 16.61 -1.79
CA PHE A 127 13.05 15.20 -1.67
C PHE A 127 14.18 14.48 -0.93
N THR A 128 13.93 14.11 0.33
CA THR A 128 14.85 13.34 1.18
C THR A 128 14.24 11.99 1.55
N GLU A 129 14.98 11.20 2.33
CA GLU A 129 14.52 9.93 2.92
C GLU A 129 13.19 10.04 3.69
N TYR A 130 12.82 11.22 4.21
CA TYR A 130 11.64 11.40 5.07
C TYR A 130 10.72 12.55 4.66
N ARG A 131 11.09 13.34 3.64
CA ARG A 131 10.37 14.57 3.29
C ARG A 131 10.23 14.75 1.78
N VAL A 132 9.04 15.12 1.34
CA VAL A 132 8.77 15.63 0.00
C VAL A 132 8.12 17.00 0.14
N GLU A 133 8.69 17.99 -0.54
CA GLU A 133 8.27 19.39 -0.42
C GLU A 133 8.24 20.07 -1.79
N SER A 134 7.20 20.89 -1.98
CA SER A 134 7.00 21.82 -3.09
C SER A 134 6.36 23.10 -2.53
N GLU A 135 6.12 24.12 -3.35
CA GLU A 135 5.69 25.46 -2.94
C GLU A 135 4.43 25.45 -2.03
N HIS A 136 3.49 24.54 -2.27
CA HIS A 136 2.23 24.44 -1.51
C HIS A 136 1.94 23.01 -1.04
N PHE A 137 2.99 22.20 -0.87
CA PHE A 137 2.86 20.80 -0.48
C PHE A 137 4.03 20.40 0.40
N VAL A 138 3.74 19.83 1.57
CA VAL A 138 4.71 19.21 2.46
C VAL A 138 4.17 17.86 2.88
N TYR A 139 4.96 16.82 2.69
CA TYR A 139 4.77 15.50 3.27
C TYR A 139 6.04 15.15 4.05
N GLU A 140 5.94 14.89 5.34
CA GLU A 140 7.10 14.70 6.20
C GLU A 140 6.86 13.64 7.29
N LEU A 141 7.81 12.71 7.40
CA LEU A 141 7.93 11.76 8.50
C LEU A 141 8.95 12.30 9.52
N THR A 142 8.55 12.38 10.78
CA THR A 142 9.39 12.86 11.89
C THR A 142 9.37 11.87 13.04
N PRO A 143 10.50 11.63 13.72
CA PRO A 143 10.48 10.87 14.97
C PRO A 143 9.70 11.67 16.03
N THR A 144 9.16 10.97 17.02
CA THR A 144 8.58 11.61 18.21
C THR A 144 9.19 11.01 19.47
N ASP A 145 9.51 11.87 20.43
CA ASP A 145 10.00 11.46 21.75
C ASP A 145 8.83 11.23 22.74
N ASN A 146 7.59 11.43 22.30
CA ASN A 146 6.40 11.24 23.12
C ASN A 146 5.89 9.80 23.01
N GLU A 147 6.11 9.00 24.06
CA GLU A 147 5.63 7.61 24.14
C GLU A 147 4.12 7.47 23.86
N HIS A 148 3.31 8.49 24.21
CA HIS A 148 1.88 8.49 23.93
C HIS A 148 1.53 8.73 22.46
N GLU A 149 2.43 9.30 21.66
CA GLU A 149 2.29 9.47 20.20
C GLU A 149 2.93 8.33 19.41
N GLY A 150 3.66 7.44 20.07
CA GLY A 150 4.34 6.31 19.44
C GLY A 150 5.76 6.68 19.01
N PHE A 151 6.27 6.11 17.91
CA PHE A 151 7.67 6.34 17.50
C PHE A 151 7.84 7.41 16.42
N GLY A 152 6.77 7.73 15.70
CA GLY A 152 6.84 8.63 14.56
C GLY A 152 5.53 9.32 14.26
N LYS A 153 5.65 10.45 13.58
CA LYS A 153 4.54 11.27 13.12
C LYS A 153 4.69 11.57 11.63
N LEU A 154 3.64 11.30 10.88
CA LEU A 154 3.46 11.79 9.52
C LEU A 154 2.68 13.10 9.55
N VAL A 155 3.13 14.09 8.78
CA VAL A 155 2.40 15.33 8.49
C VAL A 155 2.26 15.48 6.98
N LEU A 156 1.05 15.78 6.51
CA LEU A 156 0.77 16.15 5.13
C LEU A 156 -0.04 17.44 5.10
N VAL A 157 0.55 18.51 4.57
CA VAL A 157 -0.12 19.79 4.37
C VAL A 157 -0.04 20.17 2.90
N ALA A 158 -1.18 20.46 2.30
CA ALA A 158 -1.26 21.01 0.95
C ALA A 158 -2.30 22.13 0.88
N LYS A 159 -2.00 23.19 0.12
CA LYS A 159 -2.93 24.31 -0.11
C LYS A 159 -3.24 24.45 -1.59
N SER A 160 -4.52 24.59 -1.93
CA SER A 160 -5.01 24.73 -3.30
C SER A 160 -4.38 23.71 -4.26
N LEU A 161 -4.24 22.46 -3.81
CA LEU A 161 -3.63 21.41 -4.59
C LEU A 161 -4.62 20.98 -5.68
N ARG A 162 -4.20 21.08 -6.95
CA ARG A 162 -5.05 20.76 -8.10
C ARG A 162 -5.06 19.27 -8.40
N SER A 163 -6.23 18.66 -8.36
CA SER A 163 -6.41 17.26 -8.73
C SER A 163 -6.44 17.06 -10.24
N HIS A 164 -6.31 15.81 -10.69
CA HIS A 164 -6.44 15.44 -12.10
C HIS A 164 -7.82 15.78 -12.67
N SER A 165 -8.87 15.76 -11.84
CA SER A 165 -10.23 16.18 -12.24
C SER A 165 -10.39 17.70 -12.33
N GLY A 166 -9.35 18.47 -11.99
CA GLY A 166 -9.30 19.93 -12.10
C GLY A 166 -9.74 20.69 -10.85
N LYS A 167 -10.22 19.99 -9.81
CA LYS A 167 -10.66 20.58 -8.54
C LYS A 167 -9.47 20.99 -7.67
N LEU A 168 -9.71 21.96 -6.77
CA LEU A 168 -8.72 22.41 -5.79
C LEU A 168 -9.03 21.83 -4.41
N PHE A 169 -7.97 21.45 -3.70
CA PHE A 169 -8.04 20.87 -2.36
C PHE A 169 -7.10 21.56 -1.39
N ASP A 170 -7.60 21.87 -0.20
CA ASP A 170 -6.78 22.08 0.99
C ASP A 170 -6.76 20.79 1.81
N ILE A 171 -5.55 20.34 2.16
CA ILE A 171 -5.29 19.09 2.86
C ILE A 171 -4.44 19.43 4.09
N ASP A 172 -4.87 19.02 5.27
CA ASP A 172 -4.11 19.16 6.50
C ASP A 172 -4.30 17.92 7.35
N LEU A 173 -3.30 17.03 7.35
CA LEU A 173 -3.36 15.71 7.95
C LEU A 173 -2.17 15.46 8.85
N SER A 174 -2.40 14.66 9.87
CA SER A 174 -1.35 14.05 10.68
C SER A 174 -1.70 12.62 11.06
N ALA A 175 -0.68 11.78 11.19
CA ALA A 175 -0.83 10.44 11.73
C ALA A 175 0.30 10.10 12.69
N SER A 176 -0.05 9.52 13.84
CA SER A 176 0.87 9.07 14.89
C SER A 176 0.98 7.56 14.85
N PHE A 177 2.22 7.04 14.86
CA PHE A 177 2.53 5.64 14.56
C PHE A 177 2.93 4.86 15.81
N ARG A 178 2.19 3.80 16.14
CA ARG A 178 2.62 2.79 17.12
C ARG A 178 3.64 1.85 16.47
N ASN A 179 4.06 0.80 17.17
CA ASN A 179 5.01 -0.17 16.66
C ASN A 179 4.51 -0.83 15.36
N GLY A 180 5.44 -1.02 14.44
CA GLY A 180 5.27 -1.78 13.22
C GLY A 180 6.12 -3.04 13.18
N PHE A 181 6.16 -3.68 12.03
CA PHE A 181 7.00 -4.83 11.77
C PHE A 181 7.39 -4.94 10.30
N LYS A 182 8.47 -5.69 10.06
CA LYS A 182 8.88 -6.18 8.74
C LYS A 182 9.38 -7.61 8.86
N VAL A 183 8.92 -8.48 7.97
CA VAL A 183 9.30 -9.90 7.97
C VAL A 183 10.70 -10.06 7.39
N ASP A 184 11.49 -10.99 7.89
CA ASP A 184 12.85 -11.20 7.43
C ASP A 184 12.95 -11.50 5.91
N PRO A 185 14.03 -11.06 5.25
CA PRO A 185 15.22 -10.42 5.85
C PRO A 185 15.07 -8.90 6.12
N ASP A 186 14.20 -8.22 5.37
CA ASP A 186 13.93 -6.77 5.48
C ASP A 186 12.61 -6.39 4.77
N GLY A 187 11.54 -7.10 5.08
CA GLY A 187 10.24 -7.00 4.43
C GLY A 187 10.22 -7.44 2.96
N SER A 188 11.30 -8.04 2.47
CA SER A 188 11.60 -8.12 1.03
C SER A 188 11.62 -9.54 0.48
N SER A 189 10.78 -9.80 -0.52
CA SER A 189 10.93 -10.93 -1.46
C SER A 189 11.79 -10.52 -2.66
N VAL A 190 12.53 -11.46 -3.25
CA VAL A 190 13.53 -11.20 -4.29
C VAL A 190 13.18 -11.92 -5.60
N TYR A 191 13.31 -11.21 -6.70
CA TYR A 191 13.13 -11.72 -8.06
C TYR A 191 14.47 -11.66 -8.81
N LEU A 192 14.84 -12.79 -9.43
CA LEU A 192 16.05 -12.94 -10.24
C LEU A 192 15.67 -13.42 -11.64
N ASP A 193 15.99 -12.61 -12.65
CA ASP A 193 15.72 -12.92 -14.06
C ASP A 193 16.75 -13.88 -14.62
N LYS A 194 16.30 -14.85 -15.42
CA LYS A 194 17.14 -15.84 -16.12
C LYS A 194 18.39 -15.28 -16.83
N HIS A 195 18.29 -14.09 -17.42
CA HIS A 195 19.36 -13.50 -18.25
C HIS A 195 19.92 -12.18 -17.70
N LYS A 196 19.45 -11.69 -16.55
CA LYS A 196 19.94 -10.45 -15.94
C LYS A 196 20.46 -10.70 -14.54
N LYS A 197 21.62 -10.12 -14.22
CA LYS A 197 22.14 -10.05 -12.84
C LYS A 197 21.42 -9.00 -11.97
N SER A 198 20.32 -8.41 -12.45
CA SER A 198 19.57 -7.39 -11.72
C SER A 198 18.67 -8.06 -10.69
N ARG A 199 18.98 -7.84 -9.41
CA ARG A 199 18.11 -8.19 -8.28
C ARG A 199 16.96 -7.19 -8.22
N LYS A 200 15.72 -7.68 -8.28
CA LYS A 200 14.51 -6.87 -8.08
C LYS A 200 13.84 -7.32 -6.79
N ILE A 201 13.10 -6.42 -6.15
CA ILE A 201 12.48 -6.69 -4.85
C ILE A 201 10.99 -6.35 -4.86
N MET A 202 10.26 -7.07 -4.01
CA MET A 202 8.96 -6.66 -3.49
C MET A 202 9.12 -6.50 -1.99
N ARG A 203 9.01 -5.28 -1.48
CA ARG A 203 9.18 -4.95 -0.06
C ARG A 203 7.88 -4.43 0.53
N HIS A 204 7.56 -4.87 1.74
CA HIS A 204 6.50 -4.29 2.55
C HIS A 204 6.97 -4.09 4.00
N VAL A 205 6.63 -2.93 4.56
CA VAL A 205 6.76 -2.62 5.99
C VAL A 205 5.43 -2.11 6.50
N PHE A 206 5.00 -2.63 7.64
CA PHE A 206 3.66 -2.40 8.15
C PHE A 206 3.70 -1.72 9.52
N VAL A 207 2.85 -0.70 9.69
CA VAL A 207 2.47 -0.16 11.00
C VAL A 207 0.97 -0.42 11.15
N PRO A 208 0.58 -1.55 11.77
CA PRO A 208 -0.81 -1.99 11.79
C PRO A 208 -1.72 -1.10 12.64
N LYS A 209 -1.16 -0.35 13.61
CA LYS A 209 -1.91 0.54 14.49
C LYS A 209 -1.32 1.96 14.46
N SER A 210 -2.14 2.89 14.00
CA SER A 210 -1.87 4.32 13.97
C SER A 210 -3.11 5.11 14.37
N THR A 211 -2.92 6.39 14.68
CA THR A 211 -4.01 7.35 14.93
C THR A 211 -3.95 8.46 13.90
N PHE A 212 -5.04 8.73 13.20
CA PHE A 212 -5.13 9.72 12.14
C PHE A 212 -6.05 10.88 12.53
N SER A 213 -5.59 12.11 12.29
CA SER A 213 -6.41 13.32 12.40
C SER A 213 -6.16 14.18 11.17
N GLY A 214 -7.19 14.89 10.70
CA GLY A 214 -6.99 15.84 9.62
C GLY A 214 -8.26 16.29 8.94
N SER A 215 -8.10 17.12 7.93
CA SER A 215 -9.20 17.59 7.12
C SER A 215 -8.86 17.66 5.64
N PHE A 216 -9.89 17.46 4.83
CA PHE A 216 -9.87 17.71 3.39
C PHE A 216 -10.97 18.71 3.10
N LYS A 217 -10.64 19.78 2.38
CA LYS A 217 -11.60 20.78 1.90
C LYS A 217 -11.48 20.87 0.40
N THR A 218 -12.60 20.85 -0.30
CA THR A 218 -12.63 21.07 -1.75
C THR A 218 -13.63 22.16 -2.11
N GLU A 219 -13.26 22.99 -3.09
CA GLU A 219 -14.17 23.98 -3.67
C GLU A 219 -15.19 23.26 -4.56
N GLN A 220 -16.41 23.03 -4.06
CA GLN A 220 -17.49 22.44 -4.84
C GLN A 220 -18.68 23.42 -4.98
N GLY A 221 -18.80 24.08 -6.13
CA GLY A 221 -19.92 24.98 -6.40
C GLY A 221 -20.04 26.12 -5.36
N ASN A 222 -21.27 26.45 -4.93
CA ASN A 222 -21.53 27.57 -4.01
C ASN A 222 -21.12 27.31 -2.55
N SER A 223 -20.64 26.11 -2.17
CA SER A 223 -20.19 25.83 -0.79
C SER A 223 -19.13 24.72 -0.74
N PRO A 224 -17.99 24.92 -0.05
CA PRO A 224 -16.94 23.93 0.02
C PRO A 224 -17.39 22.65 0.75
N ALA A 225 -17.08 21.49 0.19
CA ALA A 225 -17.27 20.21 0.89
C ALA A 225 -16.06 19.95 1.79
N GLN A 226 -16.31 19.68 3.07
CA GLN A 226 -15.28 19.46 4.08
C GLN A 226 -15.49 18.12 4.80
N CYS A 227 -14.42 17.33 4.89
CA CYS A 227 -14.35 16.16 5.78
C CYS A 227 -13.34 16.45 6.88
N VAL A 228 -13.66 16.09 8.12
CA VAL A 228 -12.79 16.24 9.28
C VAL A 228 -12.73 14.91 10.01
N PHE A 229 -11.53 14.51 10.40
CA PHE A 229 -11.23 13.30 11.15
C PHE A 229 -10.49 13.70 12.41
N ASP A 230 -10.94 13.18 13.55
CA ASP A 230 -10.35 13.44 14.85
C ASP A 230 -9.97 12.12 15.52
N ALA A 231 -8.67 11.87 15.62
CA ALA A 231 -8.05 10.74 16.28
C ALA A 231 -8.69 9.38 15.91
N VAL A 232 -8.92 9.15 14.61
CA VAL A 232 -9.54 7.92 14.12
C VAL A 232 -8.51 6.82 13.91
N PRO A 233 -8.89 5.54 14.04
CA PRO A 233 -8.01 4.41 13.74
C PRO A 233 -7.45 4.46 12.32
N SER A 234 -6.15 4.19 12.20
CA SER A 234 -5.46 4.08 10.92
C SER A 234 -4.39 2.99 10.95
N LEU A 235 -3.86 2.67 9.77
CA LEU A 235 -2.70 1.82 9.57
C LEU A 235 -1.82 2.44 8.47
N PHE A 236 -0.51 2.22 8.54
CA PHE A 236 0.44 2.72 7.56
C PHE A 236 1.22 1.58 6.91
N ILE A 237 1.47 1.69 5.60
CA ILE A 237 2.21 0.71 4.80
C ILE A 237 3.24 1.46 3.96
N GLU A 238 4.50 1.06 4.07
CA GLU A 238 5.53 1.37 3.08
C GLU A 238 5.69 0.14 2.17
N ALA A 239 5.75 0.38 0.85
CA ALA A 239 5.98 -0.69 -0.10
C ALA A 239 6.88 -0.26 -1.26
N VAL A 240 7.82 -1.14 -1.63
CA VAL A 240 8.67 -1.00 -2.82
C VAL A 240 8.40 -2.15 -3.78
N GLN A 241 8.06 -1.81 -5.02
CA GLN A 241 7.96 -2.75 -6.12
C GLN A 241 9.03 -2.41 -7.17
N GLY A 242 10.10 -3.19 -7.23
CA GLY A 242 11.22 -3.03 -8.18
C GLY A 242 10.98 -3.64 -9.56
N LEU A 243 9.74 -3.84 -9.97
CA LEU A 243 9.34 -4.41 -11.25
C LEU A 243 7.95 -3.91 -11.67
N SER A 244 7.57 -4.09 -12.94
CA SER A 244 6.21 -3.74 -13.37
C SER A 244 5.17 -4.67 -12.72
N PRO A 245 3.97 -4.18 -12.35
CA PRO A 245 2.98 -4.98 -11.60
C PRO A 245 2.66 -6.33 -12.25
N ASN A 246 2.50 -6.33 -13.58
CA ASN A 246 2.21 -7.51 -14.38
C ASN A 246 3.35 -8.52 -14.51
N LYS A 247 4.57 -8.15 -14.11
CA LYS A 247 5.70 -9.10 -13.98
C LYS A 247 5.82 -9.60 -12.55
N ALA A 248 5.44 -8.78 -11.57
CA ALA A 248 5.54 -9.10 -10.16
C ALA A 248 4.57 -10.21 -9.77
N ALA A 249 3.31 -10.00 -10.06
CA ALA A 249 2.25 -10.83 -9.53
C ALA A 249 1.11 -11.01 -10.53
N SER A 250 0.43 -12.16 -10.40
CA SER A 250 -0.80 -12.47 -11.12
C SER A 250 -2.04 -12.03 -10.37
N ARG A 251 -1.99 -12.01 -9.04
CA ARG A 251 -3.07 -11.58 -8.15
C ARG A 251 -2.52 -11.00 -6.85
N TRP A 252 -3.36 -10.22 -6.17
CA TRP A 252 -3.13 -9.70 -4.83
C TRP A 252 -4.40 -9.81 -3.98
N ASN A 253 -4.21 -10.07 -2.69
CA ASN A 253 -5.22 -9.88 -1.67
C ASN A 253 -4.67 -8.92 -0.61
N PHE A 254 -5.47 -7.93 -0.24
CA PHE A 254 -5.21 -7.05 0.89
C PHE A 254 -6.43 -7.08 1.80
N ALA A 255 -6.19 -7.12 3.10
CA ALA A 255 -7.24 -6.95 4.10
C ALA A 255 -6.70 -6.13 5.26
N CYS A 256 -7.52 -5.24 5.78
CA CYS A 256 -7.27 -4.65 7.08
C CYS A 256 -8.54 -4.62 7.92
N PHE A 257 -8.34 -4.60 9.24
CA PHE A 257 -9.41 -4.37 10.19
C PHE A 257 -8.96 -3.28 11.16
N LEU A 258 -9.77 -2.24 11.30
CA LEU A 258 -9.50 -1.05 12.10
C LEU A 258 -10.57 -0.89 13.17
N SER A 259 -10.16 -0.93 14.43
CA SER A 259 -10.98 -0.64 15.60
C SER A 259 -10.28 0.34 16.54
N ARG A 260 -10.94 0.75 17.62
CA ARG A 260 -10.33 1.61 18.64
C ARG A 260 -9.08 0.98 19.26
N GLU A 261 -9.12 -0.33 19.49
CA GLU A 261 -8.06 -1.06 20.20
C GLU A 261 -7.11 -1.80 19.27
N LEU A 262 -7.63 -2.42 18.21
CA LEU A 262 -6.88 -3.27 17.30
C LEU A 262 -6.73 -2.66 15.92
N GLY A 263 -5.56 -2.90 15.33
CA GLY A 263 -5.30 -2.74 13.91
C GLY A 263 -4.74 -4.05 13.35
N PHE A 264 -5.35 -4.57 12.30
CA PHE A 264 -4.90 -5.78 11.60
C PHE A 264 -4.61 -5.43 10.15
N VAL A 265 -3.57 -6.05 9.60
CA VAL A 265 -3.21 -5.95 8.19
C VAL A 265 -2.82 -7.31 7.64
N CYS A 266 -3.22 -7.58 6.41
CA CYS A 266 -2.76 -8.69 5.60
C CYS A 266 -2.47 -8.20 4.19
N MET A 267 -1.32 -8.60 3.65
CA MET A 267 -0.91 -8.40 2.27
C MET A 267 -0.46 -9.75 1.71
N GLU A 268 -1.09 -10.15 0.62
CA GLU A 268 -0.77 -11.38 -0.10
C GLU A 268 -0.63 -11.10 -1.59
N PHE A 269 0.36 -11.72 -2.22
CA PHE A 269 0.48 -11.74 -3.67
C PHE A 269 0.89 -13.12 -4.15
N THR A 270 0.43 -13.48 -5.36
CA THR A 270 0.93 -14.67 -6.07
C THR A 270 1.80 -14.22 -7.23
N THR A 271 3.01 -14.74 -7.32
CA THR A 271 3.92 -14.42 -8.42
C THR A 271 3.36 -14.90 -9.77
N THR A 272 3.90 -14.36 -10.86
CA THR A 272 3.56 -14.85 -12.21
C THR A 272 4.16 -16.25 -12.47
N ALA A 273 3.70 -16.95 -13.51
CA ALA A 273 4.23 -18.25 -13.90
C ALA A 273 5.76 -18.27 -14.11
N ASN A 274 6.35 -17.14 -14.53
CA ASN A 274 7.80 -16.98 -14.70
C ASN A 274 8.58 -17.13 -13.39
N TYR A 275 7.92 -16.97 -12.24
CA TYR A 275 8.50 -17.02 -10.91
C TYR A 275 7.82 -18.10 -10.04
N GLY A 276 7.22 -19.11 -10.68
CA GLY A 276 6.77 -20.34 -10.01
C GLY A 276 5.38 -20.28 -9.38
N LYS A 277 4.59 -19.22 -9.60
CA LYS A 277 3.25 -19.05 -9.00
C LYS A 277 3.25 -19.18 -7.47
N THR A 278 4.31 -18.69 -6.84
CA THR A 278 4.45 -18.73 -5.38
C THR A 278 3.53 -17.67 -4.77
N THR A 279 2.66 -18.09 -3.85
CA THR A 279 1.89 -17.17 -3.01
C THR A 279 2.72 -16.80 -1.79
N VAL A 280 2.72 -15.52 -1.44
CA VAL A 280 3.37 -15.00 -0.24
C VAL A 280 2.34 -14.22 0.54
N THR A 281 2.08 -14.63 1.77
CA THR A 281 1.13 -13.99 2.69
C THR A 281 1.90 -13.40 3.85
N VAL A 282 1.60 -12.15 4.20
CA VAL A 282 2.10 -11.50 5.41
C VAL A 282 0.93 -10.86 6.12
N SER A 283 0.73 -11.18 7.39
CA SER A 283 -0.25 -10.50 8.23
C SER A 283 0.33 -10.13 9.59
N GLY A 284 -0.29 -9.16 10.24
CA GLY A 284 0.10 -8.76 11.57
C GLY A 284 -1.01 -8.04 12.31
N LEU A 285 -0.98 -8.16 13.64
CA LEU A 285 -1.92 -7.56 14.56
C LEU A 285 -1.20 -6.59 15.49
N GLY A 286 -1.66 -5.35 15.51
CA GLY A 286 -1.19 -4.31 16.42
C GLY A 286 -2.28 -3.86 17.39
N SER A 287 -1.83 -3.38 18.54
CA SER A 287 -2.64 -2.67 19.53
C SER A 287 -1.89 -1.41 20.00
N HIS A 288 -2.41 -0.73 21.02
CA HIS A 288 -1.68 0.37 21.68
C HIS A 288 -0.40 -0.11 22.39
N GLU A 289 -0.31 -1.40 22.74
CA GLU A 289 0.89 -2.01 23.35
C GLU A 289 1.96 -2.39 22.31
N GLY A 290 1.64 -2.28 21.01
CA GLY A 290 2.53 -2.59 19.90
C GLY A 290 2.06 -3.78 19.07
N VAL A 291 2.98 -4.42 18.34
CA VAL A 291 2.69 -5.59 17.51
C VAL A 291 2.58 -6.83 18.39
N THR A 292 1.43 -7.48 18.35
CA THR A 292 1.08 -8.65 19.18
C THR A 292 1.19 -9.97 18.43
N ALA A 293 1.07 -9.93 17.11
CA ALA A 293 1.14 -11.10 16.24
C ALA A 293 1.76 -10.73 14.89
N VAL A 294 2.59 -11.62 14.35
CA VAL A 294 3.08 -11.57 12.97
C VAL A 294 3.03 -12.97 12.38
N TYR A 295 2.38 -13.09 11.22
CA TYR A 295 2.33 -14.31 10.45
C TYR A 295 2.87 -14.06 9.05
N ALA A 296 3.67 -15.00 8.55
CA ALA A 296 4.14 -14.97 7.19
C ALA A 296 4.34 -16.38 6.65
N SER A 297 3.92 -16.62 5.41
CA SER A 297 4.08 -17.92 4.78
C SER A 297 4.22 -17.81 3.27
N SER A 298 5.00 -18.73 2.71
CA SER A 298 4.98 -19.07 1.29
C SER A 298 4.85 -20.58 1.08
N ASP A 299 4.29 -21.27 2.08
CA ASP A 299 4.00 -22.71 2.02
C ASP A 299 2.88 -22.96 1.01
N PRO A 300 2.99 -23.97 0.11
CA PRO A 300 1.95 -24.24 -0.87
C PRO A 300 0.60 -24.70 -0.29
N ASP A 301 0.50 -24.99 1.01
CA ASP A 301 -0.76 -25.31 1.69
C ASP A 301 -1.77 -24.14 1.58
N PRO A 302 -2.95 -24.34 0.96
CA PRO A 302 -3.98 -23.31 0.87
C PRO A 302 -4.42 -22.72 2.22
N GLU A 303 -4.34 -23.48 3.33
CA GLU A 303 -4.69 -22.97 4.67
C GLU A 303 -3.66 -21.97 5.22
N SER A 304 -2.50 -21.85 4.57
CA SER A 304 -1.49 -20.83 4.89
C SER A 304 -1.79 -19.47 4.25
N HIS A 305 -2.83 -19.38 3.43
CA HIS A 305 -3.10 -18.25 2.55
C HIS A 305 -4.52 -17.70 2.71
N VAL A 306 -4.80 -16.57 2.08
CA VAL A 306 -6.15 -16.01 2.00
C VAL A 306 -7.03 -16.95 1.18
N VAL A 307 -8.13 -17.39 1.77
CA VAL A 307 -9.11 -18.25 1.10
C VAL A 307 -10.31 -17.40 0.68
N HIS A 308 -10.64 -17.45 -0.62
CA HIS A 308 -11.92 -16.95 -1.14
C HIS A 308 -12.97 -18.03 -0.89
N LEU A 309 -13.72 -17.90 0.21
CA LEU A 309 -14.68 -18.92 0.67
C LEU A 309 -15.82 -19.11 -0.35
N THR A 310 -16.27 -18.01 -0.93
CA THR A 310 -17.22 -17.98 -2.05
C THR A 310 -16.84 -16.87 -3.01
N SER A 311 -17.17 -17.03 -4.29
CA SER A 311 -16.84 -16.07 -5.35
C SER A 311 -18.03 -15.79 -6.25
N ILE A 312 -18.00 -14.61 -6.89
CA ILE A 312 -18.96 -14.17 -7.90
C ILE A 312 -18.19 -13.94 -9.20
N ARG A 313 -18.75 -14.43 -10.31
CA ARG A 313 -18.20 -14.18 -11.64
C ARG A 313 -18.60 -12.79 -12.13
N ASP A 314 -17.60 -12.00 -12.50
CA ASP A 314 -17.77 -10.73 -13.18
C ASP A 314 -17.96 -10.96 -14.69
N ASN A 315 -19.11 -10.57 -15.23
CA ASN A 315 -19.44 -10.81 -16.64
C ASN A 315 -18.62 -9.96 -17.62
N ASP A 316 -18.11 -8.78 -17.24
CA ASP A 316 -17.29 -7.97 -18.17
C ASP A 316 -15.83 -8.41 -18.10
N SER A 317 -15.33 -8.69 -16.90
CA SER A 317 -13.91 -9.01 -16.70
C SER A 317 -13.62 -10.50 -16.94
N ASN A 318 -14.59 -11.38 -16.65
CA ASN A 318 -14.48 -12.84 -16.47
C ASN A 318 -13.69 -13.28 -15.23
N TRP A 319 -13.33 -12.36 -14.33
CA TRP A 319 -12.72 -12.72 -13.05
C TRP A 319 -13.75 -13.25 -12.06
N GLU A 320 -13.33 -14.19 -11.23
CA GLU A 320 -14.08 -14.64 -10.06
C GLU A 320 -13.55 -13.89 -8.84
N TYR A 321 -14.30 -12.88 -8.39
CA TYR A 321 -13.93 -12.07 -7.23
C TYR A 321 -14.64 -12.59 -5.97
N PRO A 322 -14.05 -12.43 -4.77
CA PRO A 322 -14.62 -13.02 -3.57
C PRO A 322 -15.89 -12.31 -3.11
N SER A 323 -16.88 -13.10 -2.68
CA SER A 323 -18.00 -12.63 -1.87
C SER A 323 -17.87 -12.99 -0.39
N ALA A 324 -16.91 -13.86 -0.04
CA ALA A 324 -16.55 -14.17 1.33
C ALA A 324 -15.06 -14.53 1.42
N ILE A 325 -14.39 -14.19 2.53
CA ILE A 325 -12.95 -14.45 2.71
C ILE A 325 -12.63 -14.98 4.11
N LYS A 326 -11.53 -15.73 4.18
CA LYS A 326 -10.81 -16.11 5.40
C LYS A 326 -9.35 -15.69 5.25
N VAL A 327 -8.83 -14.95 6.23
CA VAL A 327 -7.48 -14.39 6.22
C VAL A 327 -6.69 -14.91 7.42
N PRO A 328 -5.50 -15.49 7.22
CA PRO A 328 -4.70 -16.03 8.33
C PRO A 328 -4.08 -14.92 9.19
N VAL A 329 -4.08 -15.10 10.52
CA VAL A 329 -3.54 -14.13 11.49
C VAL A 329 -2.37 -14.72 12.29
N GLU A 330 -2.54 -15.93 12.83
CA GLU A 330 -1.53 -16.69 13.57
C GLU A 330 -1.79 -18.18 13.33
N GLY A 331 -0.83 -18.87 12.70
CA GLY A 331 -0.81 -20.33 12.47
C GLY A 331 -2.17 -21.03 12.49
N SER A 332 -2.86 -21.07 11.33
CA SER A 332 -4.11 -21.78 10.95
C SER A 332 -5.33 -21.82 11.89
N SER A 333 -5.20 -21.49 13.18
CA SER A 333 -6.26 -21.59 14.20
C SER A 333 -6.99 -20.28 14.43
N GLN A 334 -6.39 -19.15 14.06
CA GLN A 334 -7.01 -17.83 14.18
C GLN A 334 -6.99 -17.09 12.84
N CYS A 335 -8.18 -16.66 12.41
CA CYS A 335 -8.40 -15.99 11.14
C CYS A 335 -9.36 -14.80 11.28
N LEU A 336 -9.19 -13.81 10.41
CA LEU A 336 -10.24 -12.84 10.13
C LEU A 336 -11.15 -13.44 9.05
N GLU A 337 -12.40 -13.69 9.39
CA GLU A 337 -13.41 -14.23 8.48
C GLU A 337 -14.50 -13.18 8.23
N ILE A 338 -14.87 -13.04 6.96
CA ILE A 338 -15.95 -12.14 6.52
C ILE A 338 -16.81 -12.91 5.51
N ASP A 339 -17.98 -13.36 5.97
CA ASP A 339 -18.88 -14.24 5.20
C ASP A 339 -19.68 -13.54 4.11
N SER A 340 -19.78 -12.21 4.15
CA SER A 340 -20.55 -11.43 3.20
C SER A 340 -19.85 -10.11 2.93
N LEU A 341 -18.92 -10.13 1.97
CA LEU A 341 -18.21 -8.94 1.52
C LEU A 341 -19.14 -7.99 0.76
N ARG A 342 -19.12 -6.72 1.17
CA ARG A 342 -19.87 -5.64 0.54
C ARG A 342 -18.96 -4.90 -0.44
N LEU A 343 -19.15 -5.16 -1.72
CA LEU A 343 -18.40 -4.51 -2.80
C LEU A 343 -18.76 -3.02 -2.82
N VAL A 344 -17.76 -2.16 -2.62
CA VAL A 344 -17.93 -0.70 -2.66
C VAL A 344 -17.43 -0.16 -3.99
N ASN A 345 -16.33 -0.70 -4.49
CA ASN A 345 -15.78 -0.27 -5.77
C ASN A 345 -15.25 -1.43 -6.61
N ARG A 346 -15.33 -1.25 -7.93
CA ARG A 346 -14.77 -2.13 -8.93
C ARG A 346 -14.06 -1.29 -9.98
N TYR A 347 -12.78 -1.55 -10.21
CA TYR A 347 -11.96 -0.79 -11.16
C TYR A 347 -11.42 -1.67 -12.27
N ASP A 348 -11.60 -1.22 -13.51
CA ASP A 348 -10.76 -1.62 -14.64
C ASP A 348 -9.50 -0.74 -14.61
N ILE A 349 -8.41 -1.30 -14.11
CA ILE A 349 -7.15 -0.55 -13.91
C ILE A 349 -6.65 0.02 -15.25
N LEU A 350 -6.89 -0.66 -16.39
CA LEU A 350 -6.45 -0.15 -17.69
C LEU A 350 -7.20 1.12 -18.09
N SER A 351 -8.49 1.18 -17.76
CA SER A 351 -9.34 2.34 -18.04
C SER A 351 -8.95 3.57 -17.23
N GLU A 352 -8.27 3.39 -16.10
CA GLU A 352 -7.72 4.46 -15.27
C GLU A 352 -6.32 4.94 -15.74
N LEU A 353 -5.62 4.17 -16.57
CA LEU A 353 -4.27 4.53 -17.02
C LEU A 353 -4.27 5.59 -18.15
N PRO A 354 -3.26 6.49 -18.19
CA PRO A 354 -3.02 7.36 -19.33
C PRO A 354 -2.83 6.58 -20.64
N GLY A 355 -3.29 7.15 -21.76
CA GLY A 355 -3.41 6.42 -23.04
C GLY A 355 -2.12 5.77 -23.57
N VAL A 356 -0.94 6.38 -23.37
CA VAL A 356 0.34 5.78 -23.79
C VAL A 356 0.66 4.52 -22.98
N VAL A 357 0.48 4.58 -21.67
CA VAL A 357 0.72 3.44 -20.76
C VAL A 357 -0.30 2.34 -21.02
N ARG A 358 -1.58 2.70 -21.18
CA ARG A 358 -2.66 1.78 -21.52
C ARG A 358 -2.36 0.96 -22.78
N LYS A 359 -1.91 1.61 -23.85
CA LYS A 359 -1.54 0.92 -25.12
C LYS A 359 -0.39 -0.07 -24.94
N ILE A 360 0.61 0.27 -24.13
CA ILE A 360 1.73 -0.64 -23.85
C ILE A 360 1.20 -1.88 -23.12
N VAL A 361 0.36 -1.71 -22.09
CA VAL A 361 -0.17 -2.83 -21.31
C VAL A 361 -1.16 -3.68 -22.13
N GLN A 362 -2.05 -3.05 -22.90
CA GLN A 362 -3.00 -3.75 -23.78
C GLN A 362 -2.34 -4.58 -24.87
N SER A 363 -1.09 -4.25 -25.26
CA SER A 363 -0.34 -5.07 -26.23
C SER A 363 0.20 -6.37 -25.63
N ILE A 364 0.18 -6.51 -24.30
CA ILE A 364 0.60 -7.72 -23.59
C ILE A 364 -0.63 -8.64 -23.47
N ALA A 365 -0.61 -9.73 -24.24
CA ALA A 365 -1.65 -10.75 -24.17
C ALA A 365 -1.87 -11.23 -22.73
N GLY A 366 -3.13 -11.48 -22.34
CA GLY A 366 -3.50 -12.04 -21.04
C GLY A 366 -3.49 -11.06 -19.85
N ILE A 367 -3.09 -9.79 -20.05
CA ILE A 367 -3.14 -8.77 -19.00
C ILE A 367 -4.51 -8.08 -19.01
N LYS A 368 -5.28 -8.28 -17.93
CA LYS A 368 -6.60 -7.68 -17.75
C LYS A 368 -6.81 -7.31 -16.28
N PRO A 369 -6.16 -6.24 -15.79
CA PRO A 369 -6.11 -5.94 -14.38
C PRO A 369 -7.42 -5.34 -13.85
N TYR A 370 -8.00 -5.98 -12.84
CA TYR A 370 -9.17 -5.50 -12.13
C TYR A 370 -8.93 -5.50 -10.62
N LEU A 371 -9.43 -4.45 -9.95
CA LEU A 371 -9.43 -4.32 -8.50
C LEU A 371 -10.87 -4.31 -7.99
N TYR A 372 -11.18 -5.20 -7.07
CA TYR A 372 -12.44 -5.26 -6.33
C TYR A 372 -12.17 -4.81 -4.90
N GLN A 373 -12.85 -3.77 -4.44
CA GLN A 373 -12.67 -3.19 -3.12
C GLN A 373 -13.96 -3.29 -2.32
N TYR A 374 -13.83 -3.75 -1.09
CA TYR A 374 -14.91 -3.95 -0.13
C TYR A 374 -14.64 -3.11 1.11
N CYS A 375 -15.70 -2.63 1.74
CA CYS A 375 -15.62 -1.95 3.02
C CYS A 375 -16.92 -2.13 3.80
N GLN A 376 -16.81 -2.48 5.07
CA GLN A 376 -17.98 -2.72 5.92
C GLN A 376 -17.61 -2.69 7.40
N ARG A 377 -18.62 -2.56 8.25
CA ARG A 377 -18.48 -2.90 9.67
C ARG A 377 -18.21 -4.40 9.82
N ALA A 378 -17.33 -4.73 10.74
CA ALA A 378 -16.96 -6.11 11.05
C ALA A 378 -16.62 -6.24 12.53
N SER A 379 -16.57 -7.48 13.01
CA SER A 379 -16.12 -7.82 14.36
C SER A 379 -14.92 -8.74 14.26
N PHE A 380 -13.87 -8.46 15.04
CA PHE A 380 -12.67 -9.30 15.05
C PHE A 380 -12.03 -9.31 16.44
N ARG A 381 -11.73 -10.51 16.96
CA ARG A 381 -11.22 -10.72 18.34
C ARG A 381 -12.00 -9.94 19.41
N GLY A 382 -13.33 -9.94 19.31
CA GLY A 382 -14.23 -9.25 20.25
C GLY A 382 -14.25 -7.72 20.14
N GLN A 383 -13.61 -7.15 19.11
CA GLN A 383 -13.65 -5.72 18.82
C GLN A 383 -14.59 -5.43 17.65
N GLU A 384 -15.35 -4.34 17.77
CA GLU A 384 -16.13 -3.77 16.68
C GLU A 384 -15.29 -2.76 15.90
N GLY A 385 -15.32 -2.85 14.57
CA GLY A 385 -14.48 -2.01 13.72
C GLY A 385 -14.96 -1.95 12.28
N VAL A 386 -14.03 -1.59 11.40
CA VAL A 386 -14.24 -1.55 9.95
C VAL A 386 -13.22 -2.47 9.30
N ALA A 387 -13.70 -3.34 8.41
CA ALA A 387 -12.87 -4.10 7.51
C ALA A 387 -12.79 -3.40 6.15
N ILE A 388 -11.59 -3.31 5.59
CA ILE A 388 -11.35 -2.90 4.20
C ILE A 388 -10.62 -4.06 3.53
N VAL A 389 -11.14 -4.53 2.41
CA VAL A 389 -10.60 -5.68 1.67
C VAL A 389 -10.42 -5.29 0.22
N GLU A 390 -9.35 -5.74 -0.39
CA GLU A 390 -9.07 -5.55 -1.81
C GLU A 390 -8.59 -6.86 -2.43
N SER A 391 -9.18 -7.22 -3.57
CA SER A 391 -8.71 -8.33 -4.39
C SER A 391 -8.39 -7.81 -5.77
N THR A 392 -7.12 -7.95 -6.16
CA THR A 392 -6.64 -7.54 -7.47
C THR A 392 -6.29 -8.76 -8.30
N PHE A 393 -6.79 -8.81 -9.53
CA PHE A 393 -6.42 -9.80 -10.53
C PHE A 393 -5.69 -9.07 -11.65
N ILE A 394 -4.57 -9.58 -12.15
CA ILE A 394 -3.71 -8.86 -13.10
C ILE A 394 -3.57 -9.62 -14.42
N THR A 395 -3.25 -10.91 -14.37
CA THR A 395 -2.98 -11.73 -15.55
C THR A 395 -3.61 -13.11 -15.43
N THR A 396 -4.19 -13.58 -16.53
CA THR A 396 -4.75 -14.94 -16.65
C THR A 396 -3.71 -15.96 -17.14
N HIS A 397 -2.46 -15.55 -17.34
CA HIS A 397 -1.39 -16.48 -17.72
C HIS A 397 -1.03 -17.38 -16.53
N ASP A 398 -1.84 -18.42 -16.42
CA ASP A 398 -1.57 -19.64 -15.68
C ASP A 398 -0.68 -20.59 -16.47
#